data_AF-A0A7J2YWQ1-F1
#
_entry.id   AF-A0A7J2YWQ1-F1
#
_cell.length_a   1.000
_cell.length_b   1.000
_cell.length_c   1.000
_cell.angle_alpha   90.00
_cell.angle_beta   90.00
_cell.angle_gamma   90.00
#
_symmetry.space_group_name_H-M   'P 1'
#
loop_
_entity.id
_entity.type
_entity.pdbx_description
1 polymer ?
#
loop_
_entity_poly.entity_id
_entity_poly.type
_entity_poly.pdbx_seq_one_letter_code
_entity_poly.pdbx_strand_id
1 'polypeptide(L)'
;MGVGAELEKIYYFMKRDMISFSTYKTNIAILVATALFGALSFAFLGSSAVSQSVTEMYNMSLTTYLIIGLAFNSYLTQALTLVQKTINPWALEEVLVSPTGLRTFIVGSSLWGFIWSTAVVVVYLAIGVVFFGVSLSVNIAGTLVVLALG
;
A
#
# COMPACT_ATOMS: atom_id res chain seq x y z
N MET A 1 -13.15 -17.83 24.69
CA MET A 1 -13.36 -17.76 23.22
C MET A 1 -12.04 -18.11 22.56
N GLY A 2 -11.99 -19.19 21.78
CA GLY A 2 -10.73 -19.72 21.23
C GLY A 2 -10.14 -18.82 20.14
N VAL A 3 -8.81 -18.76 20.05
CA VAL A 3 -8.05 -18.00 19.05
C VAL A 3 -8.52 -18.29 17.61
N GLY A 4 -8.97 -19.51 17.33
CA GLY A 4 -9.54 -19.89 16.02
C GLY A 4 -10.81 -19.12 15.64
N ALA A 5 -11.67 -18.78 16.59
CA ALA A 5 -12.91 -18.06 16.31
C ALA A 5 -12.66 -16.57 15.98
N GLU A 6 -11.59 -16.00 16.55
CA GLU A 6 -11.18 -14.61 16.23
C GLU A 6 -10.52 -14.54 14.84
N LEU A 7 -9.74 -15.55 14.45
CA LEU A 7 -9.17 -15.64 13.10
C LEU A 7 -10.25 -15.79 12.02
N GLU A 8 -11.29 -16.58 12.29
CA GLU A 8 -12.41 -16.74 11.35
C GLU A 8 -13.16 -15.42 11.14
N LYS A 9 -13.37 -14.64 12.21
CA LYS A 9 -13.97 -13.30 12.12
C LYS A 9 -13.11 -12.37 11.26
N ILE A 10 -11.79 -12.35 11.47
CA ILE A 10 -10.86 -11.55 10.65
C ILE A 10 -10.99 -11.92 9.17
N TYR A 11 -11.07 -13.22 8.86
CA TYR A 11 -11.27 -13.69 7.49
C TYR A 11 -12.59 -13.21 6.88
N TYR A 12 -13.70 -13.27 7.62
CA TYR A 12 -15.00 -12.76 7.13
C TYR A 12 -15.00 -11.25 6.91
N PHE A 13 -14.34 -10.48 7.79
CA PHE A 13 -14.14 -9.04 7.58
C PHE A 13 -13.35 -8.76 6.30
N MET A 14 -12.24 -9.47 6.09
CA MET A 14 -11.45 -9.36 4.86
C MET A 14 -12.28 -9.71 3.62
N LYS A 15 -13.04 -10.81 3.67
CA LYS A 15 -13.90 -11.23 2.56
C LYS A 15 -14.98 -10.18 2.25
N ARG A 16 -15.60 -9.59 3.28
CA ARG A 16 -16.58 -8.51 3.14
C ARG A 16 -15.97 -7.31 2.41
N ASP A 17 -14.80 -6.87 2.87
CA ASP A 17 -14.12 -5.70 2.30
C ASP A 17 -13.66 -5.96 0.86
N MET A 18 -13.20 -7.18 0.56
CA MET A 18 -12.89 -7.61 -0.81
C MET A 18 -14.11 -7.61 -1.73
N ILE A 19 -15.26 -8.13 -1.27
CA ILE A 19 -16.50 -8.13 -2.06
C ILE A 19 -16.97 -6.69 -2.31
N SER A 20 -16.95 -5.84 -1.28
CA SER A 20 -17.30 -4.43 -1.41
C SER A 20 -16.40 -3.75 -2.43
N PHE A 21 -15.09 -3.92 -2.32
CA PHE A 21 -14.13 -3.36 -3.26
C PHE A 21 -14.37 -3.85 -4.70
N SER A 22 -14.55 -5.16 -4.89
CA SER A 22 -14.81 -5.77 -6.21
C SER A 22 -16.13 -5.33 -6.84
N THR A 23 -17.09 -4.87 -6.03
CA THR A 23 -18.39 -4.37 -6.52
C THR A 23 -18.22 -3.01 -7.19
N TYR A 24 -17.33 -2.16 -6.67
CA TYR A 24 -17.06 -0.81 -7.21
C TYR A 24 -16.03 -0.82 -8.34
N LYS A 25 -16.36 -1.46 -9.47
CA LYS A 25 -15.48 -1.60 -10.65
C LYS A 25 -14.92 -0.27 -11.16
N THR A 26 -15.72 0.80 -11.14
CA THR A 26 -15.29 2.15 -11.53
C THR A 26 -14.18 2.68 -10.63
N ASN A 27 -14.31 2.46 -9.31
CA ASN A 27 -13.29 2.88 -8.35
C ASN A 27 -11.97 2.12 -8.59
N ILE A 28 -12.05 0.80 -8.83
CA ILE A 28 -10.87 0.00 -9.17
C ILE A 28 -10.18 0.55 -10.43
N ALA A 29 -10.95 0.82 -11.49
CA ALA A 29 -10.40 1.35 -12.72
C ALA A 29 -9.70 2.71 -12.51
N ILE A 30 -10.31 3.61 -11.74
CA ILE A 30 -9.71 4.92 -11.41
C ILE A 30 -8.44 4.75 -10.59
N LEU A 31 -8.44 3.86 -9.58
CA LEU A 31 -7.26 3.62 -8.75
C LEU A 31 -6.09 3.07 -9.57
N VAL A 32 -6.36 2.08 -10.43
CA VAL A 32 -5.35 1.50 -11.31
C VAL A 32 -4.84 2.52 -12.32
N ALA A 33 -5.73 3.32 -12.93
CA ALA A 33 -5.32 4.37 -13.85
C ALA A 33 -4.46 5.44 -13.15
N THR A 34 -4.88 5.89 -11.96
CA THR A 34 -4.15 6.86 -11.15
C THR A 34 -2.76 6.34 -10.79
N ALA A 35 -2.68 5.07 -10.38
CA ALA A 35 -1.43 4.39 -10.12
C ALA A 35 -0.53 4.37 -11.38
N LEU A 36 -1.05 3.91 -12.51
CA LEU A 36 -0.31 3.85 -13.77
C LEU A 36 0.23 5.23 -14.19
N PHE A 37 -0.63 6.24 -14.20
CA PHE A 37 -0.23 7.62 -14.56
C PHE A 37 0.76 8.22 -13.56
N GLY A 38 0.58 7.93 -12.26
CA GLY A 38 1.52 8.34 -11.22
C GLY A 38 2.90 7.75 -11.46
N ALA A 39 2.98 6.43 -11.64
CA ALA A 39 4.24 5.74 -11.91
C ALA A 39 4.93 6.27 -13.17
N LEU A 40 4.19 6.42 -14.27
CA LEU A 40 4.74 6.95 -15.52
C LEU A 40 5.23 8.40 -15.38
N SER A 41 4.47 9.26 -14.70
CA SER A 41 4.83 10.66 -14.49
C SER A 41 6.12 10.78 -13.69
N PHE A 42 6.22 10.10 -12.54
CA PHE A 42 7.42 10.13 -11.70
C PHE A 42 8.63 9.48 -12.38
N ALA A 43 8.42 8.39 -13.11
CA ALA A 43 9.49 7.74 -13.85
C ALA A 43 10.02 8.62 -15.00
N PHE A 44 9.13 9.28 -15.73
CA PHE A 44 9.49 10.24 -16.79
C PHE A 44 10.22 11.47 -16.23
N LEU A 45 9.78 11.99 -15.07
CA LEU A 45 10.48 13.05 -14.36
C LEU A 45 11.90 12.62 -13.97
N GLY A 46 12.04 11.40 -13.44
CA GLY A 46 13.33 10.85 -13.05
C GLY A 46 14.28 10.59 -14.23
N SER A 47 13.77 10.22 -15.41
CA SER A 47 14.60 10.03 -16.60
C SER A 47 15.02 11.35 -17.24
N SER A 48 14.20 12.39 -17.12
CA SER A 48 14.44 13.69 -17.76
C SER A 48 15.31 14.62 -16.92
N ALA A 49 15.39 14.38 -15.61
CA ALA A 49 16.19 15.18 -14.68
C ALA A 49 17.37 14.37 -14.12
N VAL A 50 18.55 14.98 -14.08
CA VAL A 50 19.73 14.41 -13.41
C VAL A 50 19.95 15.19 -12.12
N SER A 51 19.93 14.49 -10.98
CA SER A 51 20.27 15.08 -9.69
C SER A 51 21.60 14.49 -9.19
N GLN A 52 22.64 15.32 -9.15
CA GLN A 52 23.93 14.96 -8.57
C GLN A 52 23.80 14.59 -7.09
N SER A 53 22.97 15.32 -6.33
CA SER A 53 22.76 15.08 -4.89
C SER A 53 22.24 13.67 -4.58
N VAL A 54 21.30 13.15 -5.40
CA VAL A 54 20.77 11.79 -5.22
C VAL A 54 21.80 10.73 -5.61
N THR A 55 22.54 10.99 -6.68
CA THR A 55 23.56 10.07 -7.19
C THR A 55 24.73 9.94 -6.20
N GLU A 56 25.16 11.05 -5.59
CA GLU A 56 26.28 11.07 -4.63
C GLU A 56 25.90 10.46 -3.27
N MET A 57 24.68 10.70 -2.79
CA MET A 57 24.27 10.24 -1.46
C MET A 57 23.79 8.79 -1.44
N TYR A 58 23.06 8.37 -2.48
CA TYR A 58 22.38 7.07 -2.50
C TYR A 58 22.92 6.12 -3.57
N ASN A 59 23.88 6.57 -4.38
CA ASN A 59 24.50 5.78 -5.46
C ASN A 59 23.46 5.11 -6.38
N MET A 60 22.33 5.79 -6.60
CA MET A 60 21.21 5.33 -7.42
C MET A 60 20.72 6.45 -8.34
N SER A 61 20.07 6.09 -9.45
CA SER A 61 19.49 7.08 -10.34
C SER A 61 18.28 7.78 -9.71
N LEU A 62 18.03 9.02 -10.12
CA LEU A 62 16.87 9.79 -9.65
C LEU A 62 15.56 9.05 -9.92
N THR A 63 15.43 8.37 -11.07
CA THR A 63 14.29 7.52 -11.40
C THR A 63 14.06 6.43 -10.37
N THR A 64 15.13 5.74 -9.96
CA THR A 64 15.07 4.67 -8.95
C THR A 64 14.57 5.22 -7.62
N TYR A 65 15.13 6.36 -7.20
CA TYR A 65 14.74 7.02 -5.95
C TYR A 65 13.26 7.43 -5.95
N LEU A 66 12.77 8.06 -7.03
CA LEU A 66 11.38 8.51 -7.13
C LEU A 66 10.38 7.36 -7.14
N ILE A 67 10.66 6.26 -7.86
CA ILE A 67 9.76 5.11 -7.93
C ILE A 67 9.70 4.37 -6.59
N ILE A 68 10.83 4.20 -5.92
CA ILE A 68 10.86 3.63 -4.56
C ILE A 68 10.09 4.55 -3.60
N GLY A 69 10.31 5.86 -3.66
CA GLY A 69 9.59 6.83 -2.85
C GLY A 69 8.08 6.77 -3.05
N LEU A 70 7.62 6.64 -4.29
CA LEU A 70 6.20 6.50 -4.63
C LEU A 70 5.59 5.20 -4.09
N ALA A 71 6.34 4.09 -4.19
CA ALA A 71 5.95 2.81 -3.61
C ALA A 71 5.80 2.90 -2.09
N PHE A 72 6.80 3.45 -1.39
CA PHE A 72 6.73 3.63 0.06
C PHE A 72 5.62 4.59 0.50
N ASN A 73 5.38 5.66 -0.27
CA ASN A 73 4.30 6.60 0.02
C ASN A 73 2.92 5.92 0.00
N SER A 74 2.73 4.90 -0.83
CA SER A 74 1.47 4.15 -0.89
C SER A 74 1.19 3.38 0.40
N TYR A 75 2.21 2.79 1.01
CA TYR A 75 2.08 2.14 2.32
C TYR A 75 1.88 3.16 3.43
N LEU A 76 2.63 4.26 3.42
CA LEU A 76 2.51 5.31 4.43
C LEU A 76 1.11 5.91 4.44
N THR A 77 0.59 6.25 3.26
CA THR A 77 -0.78 6.75 3.09
C THR A 77 -1.80 5.73 3.62
N GLN A 78 -1.63 4.45 3.29
CA GLN A 78 -2.53 3.40 3.75
C GLN A 78 -2.55 3.28 5.29
N ALA A 79 -1.39 3.35 5.94
CA ALA A 79 -1.28 3.31 7.39
C ALA A 79 -1.96 4.53 8.06
N LEU A 80 -1.79 5.72 7.49
CA LEU A 80 -2.42 6.95 7.99
C LEU A 80 -3.95 6.94 7.81
N THR A 81 -4.43 6.55 6.64
CA THR A 81 -5.86 6.46 6.35
C THR A 81 -6.56 5.46 7.26
N LEU A 82 -5.85 4.42 7.68
CA LEU A 82 -6.38 3.40 8.58
C LEU A 82 -6.75 3.94 9.97
N VAL A 83 -5.86 4.72 10.55
CA VAL A 83 -6.11 5.40 11.84
C VAL A 83 -7.29 6.35 11.70
N GLN A 84 -7.32 7.15 10.63
CA GLN A 84 -8.41 8.08 10.35
C GLN A 84 -9.77 7.37 10.21
N LYS A 85 -9.80 6.23 9.51
CA LYS A 85 -11.02 5.44 9.29
C LYS A 85 -11.54 4.83 10.59
N THR A 86 -10.64 4.42 11.49
CA THR A 86 -10.99 3.82 12.79
C THR A 86 -11.57 4.85 13.76
N ILE A 87 -11.05 6.08 13.78
CA ILE A 87 -11.49 7.15 14.68
C ILE A 87 -12.77 7.83 14.18
N ASN A 88 -13.14 7.60 12.91
CA ASN A 88 -14.33 8.20 12.32
C ASN A 88 -15.59 7.83 13.12
N PRO A 89 -16.40 8.81 13.58
CA PRO A 89 -17.61 8.55 14.37
C PRO A 89 -18.54 7.50 13.78
N TRP A 90 -18.66 7.47 12.45
CA TRP A 90 -19.47 6.49 11.73
C TRP A 90 -18.95 5.05 11.87
N ALA A 91 -17.63 4.87 11.95
CA ALA A 91 -17.01 3.57 12.20
C ALA A 91 -17.03 3.21 13.69
N LEU A 92 -16.98 4.20 14.58
CA LEU A 92 -17.01 3.99 16.03
C LEU A 92 -18.33 3.36 16.47
N GLU A 93 -19.46 3.79 15.90
CA GLU A 93 -20.78 3.20 16.15
C GLU A 93 -20.82 1.73 15.70
N GLU A 94 -20.31 1.42 14.50
CA GLU A 94 -20.21 0.04 14.00
C GLU A 94 -19.33 -0.83 14.92
N VAL A 95 -18.20 -0.30 15.38
CA VAL A 95 -17.30 -0.97 16.32
C VAL A 95 -18.00 -1.25 17.65
N LEU A 96 -18.73 -0.29 18.22
CA LEU A 96 -19.39 -0.42 19.51
C LEU A 96 -20.61 -1.35 19.49
N VAL A 97 -21.31 -1.44 18.35
CA VAL A 97 -22.48 -2.31 18.16
C VAL A 97 -22.08 -3.73 17.75
N SER A 98 -20.91 -3.90 17.13
CA SER A 98 -20.41 -5.22 16.73
C SER A 98 -19.93 -6.06 17.93
N PRO A 99 -20.28 -7.36 18.03
CA PRO A 99 -19.79 -8.25 19.09
C PRO A 99 -18.36 -8.72 18.80
N THR A 100 -17.47 -7.80 18.45
CA THR A 100 -16.07 -8.06 18.09
C THR A 100 -15.14 -7.12 18.84
N GLY A 101 -13.98 -7.63 19.28
CA GLY A 101 -12.99 -6.81 19.97
C GLY A 101 -12.40 -5.76 19.03
N LEU A 102 -12.12 -4.57 19.55
CA LEU A 102 -11.53 -3.44 18.80
C LEU A 102 -10.29 -3.85 18.00
N ARG A 103 -9.43 -4.71 18.57
CA ARG A 103 -8.22 -5.23 17.90
C ARG A 103 -8.55 -6.07 16.67
N THR A 104 -9.52 -6.97 16.78
CA THR A 104 -9.98 -7.86 15.70
C THR A 104 -10.60 -7.04 14.56
N PHE A 105 -11.36 -5.99 14.89
CA PHE A 105 -11.96 -5.08 13.92
C PHE A 105 -10.90 -4.26 13.17
N ILE A 106 -9.94 -3.67 13.89
CA ILE A 106 -8.86 -2.89 13.27
C ILE A 106 -8.04 -3.78 12.34
N VAL A 107 -7.58 -4.94 12.80
CA VAL A 107 -6.79 -5.86 11.97
C VAL A 107 -7.58 -6.31 10.75
N GLY A 108 -8.83 -6.75 10.92
CA GLY A 108 -9.70 -7.21 9.83
C GLY A 108 -9.97 -6.16 8.76
N SER A 109 -10.23 -4.92 9.16
CA SER A 109 -10.49 -3.81 8.23
C SER A 109 -9.23 -3.21 7.59
N SER A 110 -8.05 -3.45 8.19
CA SER A 110 -6.75 -2.99 7.67
C SER A 110 -6.16 -3.90 6.61
N LEU A 111 -6.32 -5.22 6.81
CA LEU A 111 -5.67 -6.26 6.00
C LEU A 111 -5.89 -6.05 4.50
N TRP A 112 -7.12 -5.78 4.09
CA TRP A 112 -7.43 -5.56 2.67
C TRP A 112 -6.73 -4.32 2.08
N GLY A 113 -6.68 -3.23 2.85
CA GLY A 113 -6.00 -2.01 2.43
C GLY A 113 -4.50 -2.22 2.20
N PHE A 114 -3.83 -2.97 3.07
CA PHE A 114 -2.42 -3.33 2.90
C PHE A 114 -2.18 -4.26 1.72
N ILE A 115 -3.07 -5.24 1.48
CA ILE A 115 -3.01 -6.11 0.30
C ILE A 115 -3.11 -5.27 -0.98
N TRP A 116 -4.04 -4.31 -1.02
CA TRP A 116 -4.19 -3.41 -2.16
C TRP A 116 -2.96 -2.50 -2.35
N SER A 117 -2.46 -1.90 -1.27
CA SER A 117 -1.25 -1.06 -1.32
C SER A 117 -0.04 -1.87 -1.84
N THR A 118 0.09 -3.13 -1.43
CA THR A 118 1.10 -4.04 -1.94
C THR A 118 0.96 -4.28 -3.44
N ALA A 119 -0.26 -4.50 -3.93
CA ALA A 119 -0.51 -4.64 -5.37
C ALA A 119 -0.09 -3.37 -6.15
N VAL A 120 -0.39 -2.18 -5.61
CA VAL A 120 0.01 -0.89 -6.20
C VAL A 120 1.54 -0.75 -6.23
N VAL A 121 2.22 -1.11 -5.14
CA VAL A 121 3.71 -1.11 -5.09
C VAL A 121 4.31 -2.03 -6.14
N VAL A 122 3.78 -3.24 -6.29
CA VAL A 122 4.23 -4.19 -7.32
C VAL A 122 4.07 -3.59 -8.71
N VAL A 123 2.94 -2.92 -8.98
CA VAL A 123 2.71 -2.23 -10.27
C VAL A 123 3.73 -1.11 -10.48
N TYR A 124 4.01 -0.28 -9.48
CA TYR A 124 5.00 0.80 -9.58
C TYR A 124 6.41 0.28 -9.87
N LEU A 125 6.84 -0.75 -9.16
CA LEU A 125 8.15 -1.36 -9.36
C LEU A 125 8.24 -2.05 -10.73
N ALA A 126 7.19 -2.75 -11.16
CA ALA A 126 7.15 -3.40 -12.47
C ALA A 126 7.29 -2.38 -13.60
N ILE A 127 6.59 -1.24 -13.53
CA ILE A 127 6.69 -0.17 -14.52
C ILE A 127 8.10 0.43 -14.52
N GLY A 128 8.67 0.69 -13.34
CA GLY A 128 10.02 1.23 -13.22
C GLY A 128 11.11 0.33 -13.81
N VAL A 129 11.01 -0.98 -13.61
CA VAL A 129 11.97 -1.94 -14.17
C VAL A 129 11.77 -2.10 -15.68
N VAL A 130 10.54 -2.30 -16.15
CA VAL A 130 10.26 -2.64 -17.56
C VAL A 130 10.45 -1.45 -18.49
N PHE A 131 9.99 -0.25 -18.11
CA PHE A 131 10.01 0.91 -19.01
C PHE A 131 11.27 1.77 -18.85
N PHE A 132 11.89 1.79 -17.67
CA PHE A 132 12.98 2.72 -17.37
C PHE A 132 14.31 2.03 -17.03
N GLY A 133 14.35 0.69 -17.05
CA GLY A 133 15.58 -0.07 -16.86
C GLY A 133 16.24 0.16 -15.49
N VAL A 134 15.42 0.43 -14.46
CA VAL A 134 15.89 0.72 -13.10
C VAL A 134 16.67 -0.47 -12.54
N SER A 135 17.92 -0.23 -12.14
CA SER A 135 18.73 -1.21 -11.41
C SER A 135 18.32 -1.22 -9.94
N LEU A 136 17.48 -2.18 -9.56
CA LEU A 136 17.14 -2.40 -8.16
C LEU A 136 18.27 -3.18 -7.48
N SER A 137 19.13 -2.49 -6.73
CA SER A 137 19.98 -3.13 -5.73
C SER A 137 19.11 -3.51 -4.53
N VAL A 138 18.51 -4.70 -4.61
CA VAL A 138 17.59 -5.18 -3.58
C VAL A 138 18.36 -5.59 -2.34
N ASN A 139 18.24 -4.81 -1.27
CA ASN A 139 18.66 -5.23 0.06
C ASN A 139 17.55 -6.07 0.71
N ILE A 140 17.63 -7.39 0.55
CA ILE A 140 16.64 -8.36 1.04
C ILE A 140 16.40 -8.22 2.56
N ALA A 141 17.46 -7.93 3.33
CA ALA A 141 17.34 -7.73 4.77
C ALA A 141 16.56 -6.45 5.10
N GLY A 142 16.83 -5.35 4.39
CA GLY A 142 16.06 -4.11 4.52
C GLY A 142 14.59 -4.28 4.14
N THR A 143 14.30 -5.02 3.06
CA THR A 143 12.93 -5.32 2.63
C THR A 143 12.18 -6.14 3.69
N LEU A 144 12.82 -7.15 4.30
CA LEU A 144 12.21 -7.94 5.36
C LEU A 144 11.93 -7.13 6.63
N VAL A 145 12.84 -6.24 7.02
CA VAL A 145 12.63 -5.36 8.17
C VAL A 145 11.47 -4.40 7.93
N VAL A 146 11.38 -3.82 6.73
CA VAL A 146 10.24 -2.96 6.36
C VAL A 146 8.93 -3.74 6.36
N LEU A 147 8.90 -4.96 5.83
CA LEU A 147 7.70 -5.82 5.85
C LEU A 147 7.32 -6.30 7.27
N ALA A 148 8.28 -6.36 8.19
CA ALA A 148 8.01 -6.73 9.57
C ALA A 148 7.53 -5.55 10.43
N LEU A 149 7.90 -4.32 10.06
CA LEU A 149 7.58 -3.10 10.80
C LEU A 149 6.41 -2.30 10.21
N GLY A 150 6.11 -2.47 8.92
CA GLY A 150 4.99 -1.85 8.19
C GLY A 150 3.76 -2.74 8.18
#